data_AF-X1F7C1-F1
#
_entry.id   AF-X1F7C1-F1
#
_cell.length_a   1.000
_cell.length_b   1.000
_cell.length_c   1.000
_cell.angle_alpha   90.00
_cell.angle_beta   90.00
_cell.angle_gamma   90.00
#
_symmetry.space_group_name_H-M   'P 1'
#
loop_
_entity.id
_entity.type
_entity.pdbx_description
1 polymer ?
#
loop_
_entity_poly.entity_id
_entity_poly.type
_entity_poly.pdbx_seq_one_letter_code
_entity_poly.pdbx_strand_id
1 'polypeptide(L)'
;ESKGFTINATETANPDNPLQLIDDIAVNPNNVDDTKILNSRLDKIIDKTPELNEMHTDGGYGSEDNDKKFEESSINQITTAVRGRESEIEKKIEQNDHSPETYTVECPHQKAISTPTKKRHKAQFDLNKCAECPLKANCQILKKNGIYYFTHEDYLLNKRNLNILTIPKERRKIRPNIEATMKEFKARAPGGKIKVRGLFKTSLFAYSVGIAINFGRIYRYITVNNIDNDLINIGFSSISDIFVKIFARNHLLNFITRIFEFFRELSNGSPNMRFSATLNFEGF
;
A
#
# COMPACT_ATOMS: atom_id res chain seq x y z
N GLU A 1 13.34 -13.35 20.06
CA GLU A 1 12.86 -13.09 18.70
C GLU A 1 11.48 -13.69 18.48
N SER A 2 10.56 -12.93 17.88
CA SER A 2 9.25 -13.46 17.48
C SER A 2 9.41 -14.36 16.25
N LYS A 3 9.08 -15.65 16.40
CA LYS A 3 9.06 -16.60 15.27
C LYS A 3 7.67 -16.59 14.62
N GLY A 4 7.60 -16.20 13.35
CA GLY A 4 6.35 -16.16 12.59
C GLY A 4 6.50 -15.52 11.22
N PHE A 5 5.42 -15.57 10.44
CA PHE A 5 5.32 -14.91 9.14
C PHE A 5 4.10 -13.99 9.14
N THR A 6 4.21 -12.87 8.45
CA THR A 6 3.14 -11.90 8.21
C THR A 6 2.71 -11.97 6.76
N ILE A 7 1.43 -11.67 6.53
CA ILE A 7 0.85 -11.55 5.20
C ILE A 7 0.48 -10.07 5.04
N ASN A 8 1.03 -9.44 4.01
CA ASN A 8 0.65 -8.11 3.56
C ASN A 8 -0.08 -8.26 2.22
N ALA A 9 -1.13 -7.46 2.04
CA ALA A 9 -1.89 -7.41 0.81
C ALA A 9 -2.06 -5.96 0.38
N THR A 10 -2.05 -5.74 -0.93
CA THR A 10 -2.42 -4.49 -1.58
C THR A 10 -3.63 -4.79 -2.46
N GLU A 11 -4.55 -3.83 -2.55
CA GLU A 11 -5.71 -3.94 -3.43
C GLU A 11 -6.03 -2.61 -4.07
N THR A 12 -6.70 -2.66 -5.21
CA THR A 12 -7.30 -1.48 -5.81
C THR A 12 -8.45 -1.00 -4.93
N ALA A 13 -8.61 0.33 -4.83
CA ALA A 13 -9.65 0.94 -4.01
C ALA A 13 -10.17 2.27 -4.60
N ASN A 14 -10.17 2.39 -5.92
CA ASN A 14 -10.64 3.59 -6.62
C ASN A 14 -12.19 3.63 -6.62
N PRO A 15 -12.87 4.66 -6.08
CA PRO A 15 -14.33 4.75 -6.08
C PRO A 15 -15.01 4.55 -7.45
N ASP A 16 -14.33 4.93 -8.54
CA ASP A 16 -14.84 4.79 -9.90
C ASP A 16 -14.64 3.37 -10.47
N ASN A 17 -13.85 2.53 -9.79
CA ASN A 17 -13.67 1.13 -10.15
C ASN A 17 -14.73 0.28 -9.42
N PRO A 18 -15.72 -0.27 -10.14
CA PRO A 18 -16.76 -1.08 -9.51
C PRO A 18 -16.26 -2.49 -9.11
N LEU A 19 -15.05 -2.89 -9.54
CA LEU A 19 -14.44 -4.18 -9.26
C LEU A 19 -13.04 -4.01 -8.63
N GLN A 20 -13.01 -3.97 -7.30
CA GLN A 20 -11.75 -3.88 -6.55
C GLN A 20 -11.10 -5.24 -6.37
N LEU A 21 -9.82 -5.37 -6.71
CA LEU A 21 -9.09 -6.64 -6.67
C LEU A 21 -7.79 -6.50 -5.88
N ILE A 22 -7.41 -7.57 -5.22
CA ILE A 22 -6.08 -7.73 -4.64
C ILE A 22 -5.09 -7.87 -5.80
N ASP A 23 -4.15 -6.94 -5.91
CA ASP A 23 -3.13 -6.91 -6.96
C ASP A 23 -1.76 -7.39 -6.46
N ASP A 24 -1.51 -7.28 -5.16
CA ASP A 24 -0.27 -7.75 -4.54
C ASP A 24 -0.47 -8.48 -3.22
N ILE A 25 0.30 -9.56 -3.04
CA ILE A 25 0.43 -10.29 -1.78
C ILE A 25 1.91 -10.52 -1.53
N ALA A 26 2.33 -10.25 -0.30
CA ALA A 26 3.68 -10.52 0.18
C ALA A 26 3.62 -11.29 1.50
N VAL A 27 4.45 -12.32 1.61
CA VAL A 27 4.63 -13.09 2.84
C VAL A 27 6.06 -12.94 3.31
N ASN A 28 6.23 -12.39 4.51
CA ASN A 28 7.54 -12.07 5.05
C ASN A 28 7.68 -12.61 6.48
N PRO A 29 8.91 -12.85 6.96
CA PRO A 29 9.15 -13.07 8.38
C PRO A 29 8.64 -11.90 9.23
N ASN A 30 8.07 -12.17 10.41
CA ASN A 30 7.47 -11.16 11.30
C ASN A 30 8.47 -10.17 11.92
N ASN A 31 9.77 -10.32 11.66
CA ASN A 31 10.82 -9.40 12.11
C ASN A 31 11.23 -8.40 11.01
N VAL A 32 10.66 -8.50 9.81
CA VAL A 32 10.87 -7.52 8.75
C VAL A 32 9.93 -6.34 8.98
N ASP A 33 10.48 -5.13 8.97
CA ASP A 33 9.70 -3.90 9.13
C ASP A 33 8.80 -3.64 7.90
N ASP A 34 7.60 -3.14 8.15
CA ASP A 34 6.59 -2.83 7.12
C ASP A 34 7.13 -1.88 6.04
N THR A 35 7.98 -0.92 6.42
CA THR A 35 8.59 0.02 5.47
C THR A 35 9.46 -0.71 4.44
N LYS A 36 10.24 -1.71 4.86
CA LYS A 36 11.10 -2.53 3.98
C LYS A 36 10.28 -3.44 3.09
N ILE A 37 9.18 -3.99 3.62
CA ILE A 37 8.26 -4.81 2.84
C ILE A 37 7.71 -3.98 1.68
N LEU A 38 7.14 -2.81 1.95
CA LEU A 38 6.60 -1.95 0.91
C LEU A 38 7.68 -1.51 -0.09
N ASN A 39 8.85 -1.08 0.37
CA ASN A 39 9.94 -0.64 -0.51
C ASN A 39 10.32 -1.72 -1.55
N SER A 40 10.39 -2.98 -1.10
CA SER A 40 10.73 -4.13 -1.94
C SER A 40 9.62 -4.57 -2.90
N ARG A 41 8.39 -4.12 -2.65
CA ARG A 41 7.19 -4.50 -3.43
C ARG A 41 6.71 -3.41 -4.35
N LEU A 42 7.04 -2.15 -4.08
CA LEU A 42 6.49 -0.99 -4.77
C LEU A 42 6.67 -1.09 -6.29
N ASP A 43 7.86 -1.43 -6.77
CA ASP A 43 8.15 -1.57 -8.21
C ASP A 43 7.21 -2.60 -8.87
N LYS A 44 6.97 -3.74 -8.20
CA LYS A 44 6.06 -4.79 -8.68
C LYS A 44 4.59 -4.36 -8.66
N ILE A 45 4.20 -3.50 -7.72
CA ILE A 45 2.85 -2.97 -7.65
C ILE A 45 2.63 -2.00 -8.82
N ILE A 46 3.61 -1.14 -9.09
CA ILE A 46 3.59 -0.20 -10.23
C ILE A 46 3.55 -0.96 -11.56
N ASP A 47 4.35 -2.02 -11.71
CA ASP A 47 4.35 -2.84 -12.93
C ASP A 47 2.98 -3.48 -13.22
N LYS A 48 2.24 -3.85 -12.17
CA LYS A 48 0.90 -4.45 -12.29
C LYS A 48 -0.21 -3.41 -12.46
N THR A 49 -0.01 -2.22 -11.92
CA THR A 49 -0.99 -1.13 -11.84
C THR A 49 -0.33 0.17 -12.31
N PRO A 50 -0.01 0.31 -13.61
CA PRO A 50 0.75 1.45 -14.14
C PRO A 50 0.01 2.79 -14.02
N GLU A 51 -1.31 2.77 -13.86
CA GLU A 51 -2.15 3.94 -13.60
C GLU A 51 -2.16 4.40 -12.12
N LEU A 52 -1.44 3.69 -11.25
CA LEU A 52 -1.34 4.02 -9.83
C LEU A 52 -0.76 5.43 -9.66
N ASN A 53 -1.53 6.33 -9.07
CA ASN A 53 -1.12 7.70 -8.75
C ASN A 53 -1.29 8.06 -7.26
N GLU A 54 -2.01 7.24 -6.50
CA GLU A 54 -2.28 7.43 -5.08
C GLU A 54 -2.34 6.08 -4.37
N MET A 55 -1.59 5.95 -3.27
CA MET A 55 -1.58 4.73 -2.46
C MET A 55 -1.91 5.07 -1.01
N HIS A 56 -2.92 4.40 -0.45
CA HIS A 56 -3.30 4.53 0.96
C HIS A 56 -2.58 3.48 1.79
N THR A 57 -1.83 3.90 2.80
CA THR A 57 -1.10 3.00 3.70
C THR A 57 -1.39 3.30 5.17
N ASP A 58 -1.15 2.32 6.02
CA ASP A 58 -1.09 2.59 7.46
C ASP A 58 0.14 3.43 7.80
N GLY A 59 0.15 4.04 8.98
CA GLY A 59 1.27 4.85 9.46
C GLY A 59 2.58 4.07 9.58
N GLY A 60 2.52 2.74 9.52
CA GLY A 60 3.69 1.86 9.56
C GLY A 60 4.55 1.81 8.32
N TYR A 61 4.08 2.37 7.21
CA TYR A 61 4.76 2.29 5.93
C TYR A 61 5.56 3.55 5.56
N GLY A 62 5.54 4.59 6.39
CA GLY A 62 6.31 5.81 6.14
C GLY A 62 7.80 5.64 6.46
N SER A 63 8.66 5.82 5.46
CA SER A 63 10.12 5.92 5.60
C SER A 63 10.71 6.84 4.53
N GLU A 64 11.92 7.35 4.77
CA GLU A 64 12.67 8.17 3.79
C GLU A 64 12.87 7.43 2.46
N ASP A 65 13.23 6.14 2.52
CA ASP A 65 13.44 5.31 1.31
C ASP A 65 12.14 5.13 0.51
N ASN A 66 11.00 5.00 1.19
CA ASN A 66 9.70 4.93 0.52
C ASN A 66 9.32 6.27 -0.07
N ASP A 67 9.55 7.37 0.65
CA ASP A 67 9.23 8.71 0.16
C ASP A 67 9.96 9.03 -1.14
N LYS A 68 11.24 8.68 -1.24
CA LYS A 68 12.04 8.85 -2.47
C LYS A 68 11.45 8.05 -3.63
N LYS A 69 11.14 6.76 -3.44
CA LYS A 69 10.53 5.95 -4.49
C LYS A 69 9.15 6.47 -4.92
N PHE A 70 8.34 6.94 -3.97
CA PHE A 70 7.04 7.53 -4.25
C PHE A 70 7.17 8.82 -5.06
N GLU A 71 8.14 9.68 -4.74
CA GLU A 71 8.43 10.87 -5.52
C GLU A 71 8.94 10.55 -6.93
N GLU A 72 9.92 9.65 -7.06
CA GLU A 72 10.46 9.20 -8.36
C GLU A 72 9.36 8.62 -9.26
N SER A 73 8.41 7.90 -8.67
CA SER A 73 7.27 7.29 -9.38
C SER A 73 6.08 8.24 -9.54
N SER A 74 6.16 9.48 -9.02
CA SER A 74 5.05 10.44 -8.99
C SER A 74 3.75 9.91 -8.36
N ILE A 75 3.88 9.06 -7.34
CA ILE A 75 2.76 8.46 -6.61
C ILE A 75 2.58 9.17 -5.27
N ASN A 76 1.36 9.59 -4.97
CA ASN A 76 1.03 10.20 -3.70
C ASN A 76 0.72 9.15 -2.63
N GLN A 77 1.62 8.99 -1.66
CA GLN A 77 1.35 8.18 -0.48
C GLN A 77 0.45 8.94 0.50
N ILE A 78 -0.71 8.37 0.83
CA ILE A 78 -1.60 8.87 1.88
C ILE A 78 -1.48 7.95 3.10
N THR A 79 -0.90 8.45 4.19
CA THR A 79 -0.82 7.71 5.45
C THR A 79 -2.01 8.05 6.35
N THR A 80 -2.69 7.01 6.85
CA THR A 80 -3.86 7.21 7.74
C THR A 80 -3.51 7.60 9.17
N ALA A 81 -2.27 7.31 9.58
CA ALA A 81 -1.74 7.71 10.87
C ALA A 81 -0.32 8.26 10.67
N VAL A 82 -0.01 9.35 11.37
CA VAL A 82 1.35 9.89 11.42
C VAL A 82 2.04 9.31 12.65
N ARG A 83 3.18 8.65 12.45
CA ARG A 83 4.03 8.20 13.56
C ARG A 83 4.85 9.39 14.08
N GLY A 84 4.88 9.58 15.39
CA GLY A 84 5.75 10.56 16.03
C GLY A 84 5.04 11.43 17.05
N ARG A 85 5.78 12.37 17.63
CA ARG A 85 5.24 13.35 18.57
C ARG A 85 4.53 14.44 17.79
N GLU A 86 3.30 14.77 18.18
CA GLU A 86 2.61 15.95 17.68
C GLU A 86 3.42 17.22 17.99
N SER A 87 3.65 18.02 16.95
CA SER A 87 4.26 19.34 17.09
C SER A 87 3.15 20.35 17.35
N GLU A 88 3.24 21.12 18.43
CA GLU A 88 2.30 22.22 18.71
C GLU A 88 2.33 23.31 17.64
N ILE A 89 3.43 23.40 16.90
CA ILE A 89 3.56 24.30 15.76
C ILE A 89 3.63 23.44 14.51
N GLU A 90 2.52 23.42 13.79
CA GLU A 90 2.44 22.84 12.47
C GLU A 90 3.31 23.66 11.51
N LYS A 91 4.02 22.96 10.64
CA LYS A 91 4.85 23.57 9.61
C LYS A 91 4.49 22.93 8.31
N LYS A 92 4.46 23.74 7.25
CA LYS A 92 4.25 23.28 5.89
C LYS A 92 5.46 23.66 5.07
N ILE A 93 6.03 22.71 4.35
CA ILE A 93 7.13 22.91 3.41
C ILE A 93 6.59 22.63 2.02
N GLU A 94 6.62 23.63 1.15
CA GLU A 94 6.21 23.51 -0.24
C GLU A 94 7.42 23.77 -1.14
N GLN A 95 7.65 22.90 -2.11
CA GLN A 95 8.65 23.13 -3.14
C GLN A 95 8.06 24.02 -4.23
N ASN A 96 8.84 24.96 -4.77
CA ASN A 96 8.38 25.81 -5.87
C ASN A 96 8.57 25.06 -7.20
N ASP A 97 7.49 24.88 -7.96
CA ASP A 97 7.50 24.19 -9.26
C ASP A 97 8.47 24.83 -10.28
N HIS A 98 8.69 26.15 -10.19
CA HIS A 98 9.56 26.88 -11.12
C HIS A 98 11.03 26.89 -10.68
N SER A 99 11.34 26.49 -9.43
CA SER A 99 12.69 26.50 -8.88
C SER A 99 12.85 25.37 -7.85
N PRO A 100 13.29 24.17 -8.28
CA PRO A 100 13.33 22.99 -7.42
C PRO A 100 14.30 23.11 -6.23
N GLU A 101 15.24 24.07 -6.26
CA GLU A 101 16.13 24.37 -5.13
C GLU A 101 15.51 25.32 -4.09
N THR A 102 14.35 25.91 -4.40
CA THR A 102 13.67 26.89 -3.57
C THR A 102 12.40 26.31 -2.99
N TYR A 103 12.27 26.40 -1.67
CA TYR A 103 11.09 25.98 -0.93
C TYR A 103 10.48 27.16 -0.18
N THR A 104 9.19 27.07 0.10
CA THR A 104 8.48 27.94 1.03
C THR A 104 8.21 27.18 2.30
N VAL A 105 8.65 27.72 3.43
CA VAL A 105 8.34 27.19 4.76
C VAL A 105 7.31 28.10 5.42
N GLU A 106 6.15 27.54 5.72
CA GLU A 106 5.03 28.21 6.36
C GLU A 106 4.89 27.72 7.81
N CYS A 107 4.76 28.68 8.72
CA CYS A 107 4.26 28.46 10.07
C CYS A 107 2.92 29.20 10.23
N PRO A 108 2.14 28.96 11.31
CA PRO A 108 0.80 29.54 11.45
C PRO A 108 0.75 31.08 11.45
N HIS A 109 1.88 31.75 11.60
CA HIS A 109 1.97 33.21 11.73
C HIS A 109 2.68 33.90 10.55
N GLN A 110 3.53 33.20 9.79
CA GLN A 110 4.24 33.78 8.65
C GLN A 110 4.84 32.70 7.73
N LYS A 111 5.24 33.13 6.53
CA LYS A 111 5.94 32.33 5.53
C LYS A 111 7.35 32.86 5.30
N ALA A 112 8.29 31.97 5.02
CA ALA A 112 9.66 32.31 4.68
C ALA A 112 10.10 31.50 3.45
N ILE A 113 10.78 32.17 2.52
CA ILE A 113 11.41 31.53 1.36
C ILE A 113 12.77 30.99 1.80
N SER A 114 13.08 29.75 1.40
CA SER A 114 14.35 29.12 1.72
C SER A 114 15.45 29.54 0.76
N THR A 115 16.68 29.60 1.26
CA THR A 115 17.89 29.68 0.44
C THR A 115 18.69 28.39 0.55
N PRO A 116 19.29 27.90 -0.56
CA PRO A 116 20.14 26.71 -0.52
C PRO A 116 21.44 26.99 0.24
N THR A 117 21.95 25.97 0.91
CA THR A 117 23.26 25.95 1.57
C THR A 117 24.04 24.72 1.10
N LYS A 118 25.31 24.57 1.50
CA LYS A 118 26.17 23.45 1.04
C LYS A 118 25.58 22.04 1.24
N LYS A 119 24.72 21.83 2.24
CA LYS A 119 24.17 20.50 2.59
C LYS A 119 22.65 20.49 2.85
N ARG A 120 22.01 21.65 2.93
CA ARG A 120 20.65 21.84 3.46
C ARG A 120 19.99 23.08 2.84
N HIS A 121 18.72 23.28 3.10
CA HIS A 121 18.01 24.53 2.85
C HIS A 121 17.84 25.30 4.15
N LYS A 122 17.84 26.63 4.05
CA LYS A 122 17.70 27.54 5.18
C LYS A 122 16.52 28.48 4.93
N ALA A 123 15.49 28.42 5.77
CA ALA A 123 14.43 29.43 5.81
C ALA A 123 14.68 30.39 6.97
N GLN A 124 14.67 31.69 6.70
CA GLN A 124 14.85 32.73 7.70
C GLN A 124 13.54 33.50 7.90
N PHE A 125 13.01 33.41 9.11
CA PHE A 125 11.77 34.05 9.53
C PHE A 125 12.04 35.43 10.12
N ASP A 126 11.05 36.33 10.02
CA ASP A 126 11.11 37.65 10.64
C ASP A 126 10.98 37.51 12.16
N LEU A 127 12.00 37.99 12.89
CA LEU A 127 12.06 37.92 14.35
C LEU A 127 11.05 38.85 15.03
N ASN A 128 10.74 39.99 14.42
CA ASN A 128 9.77 40.94 14.98
C ASN A 128 8.38 40.28 14.97
N LYS A 129 8.01 39.68 13.83
CA LYS A 129 6.77 38.88 13.73
C LYS A 129 6.78 37.67 14.67
N CYS A 130 7.93 37.01 14.85
CA CYS A 130 8.03 35.92 15.83
C CYS A 130 7.83 36.37 17.29
N ALA A 131 8.25 37.59 17.65
CA ALA A 131 8.15 38.10 19.02
C ALA A 131 6.70 38.35 19.47
N GLU A 132 5.84 38.70 18.51
CA GLU A 132 4.41 38.93 18.67
C GLU A 132 3.57 37.63 18.62
N CYS A 133 4.18 36.51 18.22
CA CYS A 133 3.49 35.24 18.05
C CYS A 133 3.01 34.64 19.39
N PRO A 134 1.72 34.24 19.50
CA PRO A 134 1.20 33.57 20.71
C PRO A 134 1.94 32.27 21.06
N LEU A 135 2.46 31.57 20.06
CA LEU A 135 3.13 30.27 20.21
C LEU A 135 4.65 30.40 20.49
N LYS A 136 5.15 31.61 20.76
CA LYS A 136 6.59 31.88 20.90
C LYS A 136 7.31 31.04 21.95
N ALA A 137 6.64 30.73 23.07
CA ALA A 137 7.23 29.96 24.17
C ALA A 137 7.68 28.54 23.74
N ASN A 138 6.89 27.93 22.86
CA ASN A 138 7.10 26.56 22.38
C ASN A 138 7.74 26.53 20.98
N CYS A 139 8.04 27.69 20.39
CA CYS A 139 8.61 27.81 19.06
C CYS A 139 10.10 27.44 18.99
N GLN A 140 10.37 26.24 18.44
CA GLN A 140 11.74 25.79 18.18
C GLN A 140 12.48 26.65 17.14
N ILE A 141 11.76 27.29 16.21
CA ILE A 141 12.36 28.16 15.18
C ILE A 141 12.88 29.45 15.84
N LEU A 142 12.08 30.06 16.71
CA LEU A 142 12.47 31.27 17.44
C LEU A 142 13.66 31.00 18.37
N LYS A 143 13.67 29.84 19.06
CA LYS A 143 14.81 29.39 19.89
C LYS A 143 16.12 29.27 19.10
N LYS A 144 16.05 29.14 17.77
CA LYS A 144 17.20 29.11 16.85
C LYS A 144 17.33 30.41 16.05
N ASN A 145 17.00 31.55 16.66
CA ASN A 145 17.10 32.89 16.04
C ASN A 145 16.31 33.03 14.73
N GLY A 146 15.13 32.41 14.64
CA GLY A 146 14.28 32.53 13.46
C GLY A 146 14.78 31.72 12.26
N ILE A 147 15.79 30.86 12.44
CA ILE A 147 16.37 30.07 11.35
C ILE A 147 15.87 28.63 11.43
N TYR A 148 15.34 28.14 10.31
CA TYR A 148 14.95 26.75 10.14
C TYR A 148 15.79 26.09 9.04
N TYR A 149 16.55 25.06 9.42
CA TYR A 149 17.30 24.24 8.49
C TYR A 149 16.56 22.92 8.25
N PHE A 150 16.49 22.50 7.00
CA PHE A 150 15.84 21.26 6.59
C PHE A 150 16.52 20.69 5.34
N THR A 151 16.33 19.39 5.09
CA THR A 151 16.76 18.72 3.85
C THR A 151 15.56 18.47 2.94
N HIS A 152 15.82 17.94 1.74
CA HIS A 152 14.76 17.53 0.84
C HIS A 152 13.93 16.36 1.44
N GLU A 153 14.57 15.47 2.18
CA GLU A 153 13.91 14.39 2.92
C GLU A 153 12.97 14.92 4.01
N ASP A 154 13.34 16.01 4.70
CA ASP A 154 12.44 16.68 5.65
C ASP A 154 11.20 17.24 4.94
N TYR A 155 11.34 17.74 3.71
CA TYR A 155 10.22 18.16 2.86
C TYR A 155 9.33 16.97 2.50
N LEU A 156 9.90 15.85 2.05
CA LEU A 156 9.15 14.66 1.69
C LEU A 156 8.36 14.08 2.88
N LEU A 157 8.98 14.02 4.06
CA LEU A 157 8.32 13.66 5.32
C LEU A 157 7.16 14.61 5.63
N ASN A 158 7.38 15.93 5.49
CA ASN A 158 6.35 16.93 5.72
C ASN A 158 5.18 16.76 4.74
N LYS A 159 5.47 16.58 3.44
CA LYS A 159 4.50 16.32 2.38
C LYS A 159 3.65 15.09 2.71
N ARG A 160 4.28 13.95 3.01
CA ARG A 160 3.56 12.71 3.40
C ARG A 160 2.60 12.95 4.58
N ASN A 161 3.06 13.62 5.63
CA ASN A 161 2.25 13.86 6.82
C ASN A 161 1.04 14.78 6.55
N LEU A 162 1.16 15.69 5.58
CA LEU A 162 0.10 16.62 5.20
C LEU A 162 -0.84 16.06 4.14
N ASN A 163 -0.44 15.04 3.38
CA ASN A 163 -1.22 14.46 2.28
C ASN A 163 -2.64 14.02 2.70
N ILE A 164 -2.82 13.51 3.92
CA ILE A 164 -4.17 13.16 4.41
C ILE A 164 -5.09 14.39 4.56
N LEU A 165 -4.50 15.55 4.85
CA LEU A 165 -5.25 16.80 5.02
C LEU A 165 -5.61 17.44 3.66
N THR A 166 -4.83 17.17 2.61
CA THR A 166 -5.06 17.72 1.27
C THR A 166 -6.19 17.01 0.53
N ILE A 167 -6.48 15.74 0.85
CA ILE A 167 -7.56 14.98 0.21
C ILE A 167 -8.95 15.25 0.83
N PRO A 168 -10.04 15.16 0.03
CA PRO A 168 -11.42 15.23 0.52
C PRO A 168 -11.74 14.22 1.62
N LYS A 169 -12.70 14.56 2.49
CA LYS A 169 -13.09 13.70 3.62
C LYS A 169 -13.63 12.33 3.19
N GLU A 170 -14.27 12.21 2.02
CA GLU A 170 -14.72 10.90 1.52
C GLU A 170 -13.52 10.00 1.19
N ARG A 171 -12.49 10.53 0.51
CA ARG A 171 -11.30 9.75 0.13
C ARG A 171 -10.47 9.28 1.33
N ARG A 172 -10.56 9.96 2.48
CA ARG A 172 -9.93 9.50 3.74
C ARG A 172 -10.53 8.18 4.26
N LYS A 173 -11.72 7.79 3.76
CA LYS A 173 -12.43 6.57 4.17
C LYS A 173 -12.15 5.36 3.28
N ILE A 174 -11.05 5.34 2.54
CA ILE A 174 -10.66 4.20 1.68
C ILE A 174 -10.10 3.02 2.49
N ARG A 175 -9.42 3.30 3.61
CA ARG A 175 -8.77 2.29 4.48
C ARG A 175 -9.65 1.11 4.92
N PRO A 176 -10.94 1.27 5.26
CA PRO A 176 -11.81 0.14 5.65
C PRO A 176 -11.86 -0.98 4.61
N ASN A 177 -11.59 -0.72 3.32
CA ASN A 177 -11.54 -1.74 2.28
C ASN A 177 -10.47 -2.79 2.59
N ILE A 178 -9.21 -2.36 2.77
CA ILE A 178 -8.11 -3.30 3.02
C ILE A 178 -8.25 -3.97 4.39
N GLU A 179 -8.86 -3.31 5.38
CA GLU A 179 -9.19 -3.94 6.66
C GLU A 179 -10.19 -5.08 6.51
N ALA A 180 -11.21 -4.93 5.65
CA ALA A 180 -12.15 -5.98 5.31
C ALA A 180 -11.44 -7.15 4.61
N THR A 181 -10.53 -6.84 3.69
CA THR A 181 -9.69 -7.85 3.02
C THR A 181 -8.84 -8.63 4.02
N MET A 182 -8.14 -7.94 4.93
CA MET A 182 -7.36 -8.60 5.98
C MET A 182 -8.24 -9.38 6.96
N LYS A 183 -9.50 -8.99 7.14
CA LYS A 183 -10.49 -9.78 7.89
C LYS A 183 -10.89 -11.05 7.14
N GLU A 184 -11.03 -11.02 5.82
CA GLU A 184 -11.27 -12.22 4.99
C GLU A 184 -10.10 -13.22 5.12
N PHE A 185 -8.86 -12.74 5.08
CA PHE A 185 -7.67 -13.58 5.37
C PHE A 185 -7.71 -14.23 6.77
N LYS A 186 -8.28 -13.53 7.75
CA LYS A 186 -8.36 -13.98 9.15
C LYS A 186 -9.62 -14.79 9.46
N ALA A 187 -10.61 -14.84 8.58
CA ALA A 187 -11.94 -15.38 8.88
C ALA A 187 -11.92 -16.83 9.40
N ARG A 188 -10.92 -17.63 8.98
CA ARG A 188 -10.72 -19.03 9.41
C ARG A 188 -9.43 -19.24 10.22
N ALA A 189 -8.85 -18.16 10.74
CA ALA A 189 -7.62 -18.17 11.52
C ALA A 189 -7.93 -17.74 12.97
N PRO A 190 -8.10 -18.69 13.92
CA PRO A 190 -8.34 -18.36 15.32
C PRO A 190 -7.28 -17.41 15.87
N GLY A 191 -7.72 -16.28 16.45
CA GLY A 191 -6.82 -15.24 16.96
C GLY A 191 -5.96 -14.56 15.87
N GLY A 192 -6.37 -14.65 14.60
CA GLY A 192 -5.62 -14.10 13.46
C GLY A 192 -4.35 -14.90 13.12
N LYS A 193 -4.18 -16.11 13.66
CA LYS A 193 -3.00 -16.96 13.44
C LYS A 193 -3.38 -18.17 12.60
N ILE A 194 -2.65 -18.37 11.52
CA ILE A 194 -2.78 -19.56 10.68
C ILE A 194 -2.14 -20.77 11.36
N LYS A 195 -2.70 -21.96 11.16
CA LYS A 195 -2.14 -23.21 11.71
C LYS A 195 -0.91 -23.73 10.95
N VAL A 196 -0.69 -23.23 9.73
CA VAL A 196 0.46 -23.62 8.90
C VAL A 196 1.75 -22.95 9.37
N ARG A 197 2.88 -23.64 9.22
CA ARG A 197 4.21 -23.16 9.59
C ARG A 197 5.16 -23.25 8.41
N GLY A 198 6.11 -22.33 8.36
CA GLY A 198 7.10 -22.22 7.29
C GLY A 198 6.66 -21.27 6.18
N LEU A 199 7.64 -20.63 5.54
CA LEU A 199 7.42 -19.61 4.51
C LEU A 199 6.59 -20.17 3.36
N PHE A 200 7.04 -21.28 2.76
CA PHE A 200 6.37 -21.91 1.61
C PHE A 200 4.88 -22.19 1.85
N LYS A 201 4.54 -22.86 2.96
CA LYS A 201 3.15 -23.21 3.28
C LYS A 201 2.31 -21.97 3.58
N THR A 202 2.92 -20.94 4.18
CA THR A 202 2.26 -19.67 4.45
C THR A 202 1.99 -18.91 3.16
N SER A 203 2.95 -18.86 2.24
CA SER A 203 2.79 -18.25 0.92
C SER A 203 1.70 -18.94 0.11
N LEU A 204 1.69 -20.27 0.09
CA LEU A 204 0.66 -21.04 -0.59
C LEU A 204 -0.73 -20.71 -0.02
N PHE A 205 -0.87 -20.66 1.31
CA PHE A 205 -2.12 -20.24 1.95
C PHE A 205 -2.51 -18.82 1.53
N ALA A 206 -1.59 -17.85 1.62
CA ALA A 206 -1.85 -16.46 1.33
C ALA A 206 -2.30 -16.26 -0.12
N TYR A 207 -1.58 -16.81 -1.10
CA TYR A 207 -1.94 -16.69 -2.51
C TYR A 207 -3.27 -17.41 -2.83
N SER A 208 -3.50 -18.59 -2.24
CA SER A 208 -4.76 -19.33 -2.48
C SER A 208 -5.97 -18.57 -1.95
N VAL A 209 -5.86 -17.98 -0.76
CA VAL A 209 -6.94 -17.15 -0.18
C VAL A 209 -7.13 -15.89 -1.00
N GLY A 210 -6.05 -15.20 -1.40
CA GLY A 210 -6.13 -14.01 -2.26
C GLY A 210 -6.84 -14.27 -3.58
N ILE A 211 -6.50 -15.37 -4.26
CA ILE A 211 -7.18 -15.80 -5.50
C ILE A 211 -8.66 -16.05 -5.23
N ALA A 212 -9.00 -16.75 -4.14
CA ALA A 212 -10.39 -17.03 -3.79
C ALA A 212 -11.20 -15.74 -3.49
N ILE A 213 -10.57 -14.75 -2.84
CA ILE A 213 -11.19 -13.44 -2.59
C ILE A 213 -11.47 -12.74 -3.92
N ASN A 214 -10.48 -12.61 -4.79
CA ASN A 214 -10.64 -11.98 -6.11
C ASN A 214 -11.71 -12.68 -6.95
N PHE A 215 -11.70 -14.02 -6.97
CA PHE A 215 -12.71 -14.81 -7.64
C PHE A 215 -14.12 -14.52 -7.11
N GLY A 216 -14.31 -14.47 -5.79
CA GLY A 216 -15.58 -14.11 -5.18
C GLY A 216 -16.03 -12.69 -5.53
N ARG A 217 -15.11 -11.74 -5.63
CA ARG A 217 -15.40 -10.35 -6.05
C ARG A 217 -15.84 -10.28 -7.51
N ILE A 218 -15.13 -10.96 -8.40
CA ILE A 218 -15.46 -11.05 -9.83
C ILE A 218 -16.83 -11.72 -10.00
N TYR A 219 -17.07 -12.85 -9.34
CA TYR A 219 -18.35 -13.57 -9.40
C TYR A 219 -19.52 -12.68 -8.99
N ARG A 220 -19.40 -11.99 -7.85
CA ARG A 220 -20.44 -11.06 -7.37
C ARG A 220 -20.68 -9.92 -8.35
N TYR A 221 -19.60 -9.34 -8.89
CA TYR A 221 -19.69 -8.26 -9.88
C TYR A 221 -20.46 -8.72 -11.12
N ILE A 222 -20.13 -9.88 -11.68
CA ILE A 222 -20.79 -10.44 -12.86
C ILE A 222 -22.27 -10.74 -12.58
N THR A 223 -22.55 -11.38 -11.45
CA THR A 223 -23.92 -11.77 -11.05
C THR A 223 -24.82 -10.56 -10.84
N VAL A 224 -24.34 -9.52 -10.15
CA VAL A 224 -25.13 -8.30 -9.86
C VAL A 224 -25.40 -7.49 -11.13
N ASN A 225 -24.43 -7.45 -12.05
CA ASN A 225 -24.55 -6.68 -13.29
C ASN A 225 -25.20 -7.46 -14.44
N ASN A 226 -25.68 -8.70 -14.20
CA ASN A 226 -26.23 -9.60 -15.22
C ASN A 226 -25.35 -9.66 -16.48
N ILE A 227 -24.04 -9.72 -16.29
CA ILE A 227 -23.12 -9.87 -17.42
C ILE A 227 -23.22 -11.33 -17.86
N ASP A 228 -24.11 -11.60 -18.82
CA ASP A 228 -24.25 -12.93 -19.44
C ASP A 228 -22.94 -13.30 -20.13
N ASN A 229 -22.16 -14.13 -19.46
CA ASN A 229 -20.96 -14.72 -20.01
C ASN A 229 -21.06 -16.23 -19.85
N ASP A 230 -21.53 -16.91 -20.88
CA ASP A 230 -21.64 -18.38 -20.92
C ASP A 230 -20.32 -19.07 -20.57
N LEU A 231 -19.19 -18.52 -21.03
CA LEU A 231 -17.85 -19.01 -20.70
C LEU A 231 -17.54 -18.93 -19.20
N ILE A 232 -18.01 -17.87 -18.55
CA ILE A 232 -17.77 -17.64 -17.14
C ILE A 232 -18.72 -18.47 -16.28
N ASN A 233 -19.97 -18.66 -16.70
CA ASN A 233 -20.90 -19.60 -16.07
C ASN A 233 -20.40 -21.06 -16.13
N ILE A 234 -19.84 -21.48 -17.27
CA ILE A 234 -19.21 -22.81 -17.45
C ILE A 234 -17.93 -22.94 -16.62
N GLY A 235 -17.10 -21.89 -16.57
CA GLY A 235 -15.93 -21.85 -15.69
C GLY A 235 -16.31 -21.89 -14.21
N PHE A 236 -17.33 -21.12 -13.81
CA PHE A 236 -17.82 -21.03 -12.43
C PHE A 236 -18.48 -22.32 -11.97
N SER A 237 -19.28 -22.99 -12.80
CA SER A 237 -19.86 -24.29 -12.45
C SER A 237 -18.78 -25.34 -12.24
N SER A 238 -17.79 -25.38 -13.13
CA SER A 238 -16.64 -26.30 -13.05
C SER A 238 -15.81 -26.06 -11.79
N ILE A 239 -15.52 -24.79 -11.48
CA ILE A 239 -14.75 -24.40 -10.31
C ILE A 239 -15.54 -24.63 -9.02
N SER A 240 -16.84 -24.29 -8.98
CA SER A 240 -17.73 -24.56 -7.86
C SER A 240 -17.80 -26.05 -7.56
N ASP A 241 -17.98 -26.90 -8.57
CA ASP A 241 -18.01 -28.35 -8.41
C ASP A 241 -16.69 -28.91 -7.89
N ILE A 242 -15.56 -28.35 -8.35
CA ILE A 242 -14.23 -28.69 -7.83
C ILE A 242 -14.11 -28.26 -6.37
N PHE A 243 -14.50 -27.03 -6.02
CA PHE A 243 -14.46 -26.54 -4.64
C PHE A 243 -15.38 -27.34 -3.70
N VAL A 244 -16.58 -27.69 -4.13
CA VAL A 244 -17.52 -28.55 -3.37
C VAL A 244 -16.92 -29.94 -3.15
N LYS A 245 -16.34 -30.56 -4.19
CA LYS A 245 -15.64 -31.85 -4.09
C LYS A 245 -14.39 -31.78 -3.21
N ILE A 246 -13.69 -30.64 -3.18
CA ILE A 246 -12.52 -30.38 -2.33
C ILE A 246 -12.93 -30.17 -0.87
N PHE A 247 -13.97 -29.37 -0.59
CA PHE A 247 -14.41 -29.08 0.78
C PHE A 247 -15.18 -30.24 1.43
N ALA A 248 -15.80 -31.11 0.64
CA ALA A 248 -16.43 -32.34 1.14
C ALA A 248 -15.41 -33.39 1.62
N ARG A 249 -14.13 -33.29 1.23
CA ARG A 249 -13.09 -34.28 1.57
C ARG A 249 -11.93 -33.59 2.28
N ASN A 250 -11.98 -33.60 3.62
CA ASN A 250 -10.88 -33.17 4.50
C ASN A 250 -9.55 -33.85 4.14
N HIS A 251 -8.73 -33.26 3.27
CA HIS A 251 -7.28 -33.45 3.28
C HIS A 251 -6.56 -32.36 2.45
N LEU A 252 -5.81 -31.49 3.13
CA LEU A 252 -5.09 -30.34 2.59
C LEU A 252 -4.02 -30.69 1.53
N LEU A 253 -3.54 -31.94 1.50
CA LEU A 253 -2.50 -32.39 0.54
C LEU A 253 -3.02 -32.52 -0.90
N ASN A 254 -4.31 -32.78 -1.10
CA ASN A 254 -4.89 -32.99 -2.45
C ASN A 254 -5.34 -31.69 -3.14
N PHE A 255 -5.19 -30.55 -2.46
CA PHE A 255 -5.56 -29.24 -2.97
C PHE A 255 -4.58 -28.74 -4.03
N ILE A 256 -3.28 -28.95 -3.80
CA ILE A 256 -2.20 -28.49 -4.68
C ILE A 256 -2.24 -29.22 -6.03
N THR A 257 -2.33 -30.56 -5.99
CA THR A 257 -2.36 -31.39 -7.20
C THR A 257 -3.56 -31.07 -8.08
N ARG A 258 -4.73 -30.80 -7.50
CA ARG A 258 -5.95 -30.48 -8.24
C ARG A 258 -5.95 -29.06 -8.83
N ILE A 259 -5.33 -28.09 -8.16
CA ILE A 259 -5.10 -26.76 -8.74
C ILE A 259 -4.13 -26.85 -9.93
N PHE A 260 -3.06 -27.66 -9.83
CA PHE A 260 -2.14 -27.88 -10.95
C PHE A 260 -2.82 -28.58 -12.14
N GLU A 261 -3.68 -29.57 -11.89
CA GLU A 261 -4.48 -30.20 -12.95
C GLU A 261 -5.44 -29.20 -13.62
N PHE A 262 -6.05 -28.31 -12.84
CA PHE A 262 -6.93 -27.25 -13.35
C PHE A 262 -6.21 -26.24 -14.25
N PHE A 263 -5.03 -25.75 -13.87
CA PHE A 263 -4.23 -24.88 -14.72
C PHE A 263 -3.76 -25.59 -16.00
N ARG A 264 -3.48 -26.90 -15.93
CA ARG A 264 -3.12 -27.72 -17.09
C ARG A 264 -4.29 -27.90 -18.07
N GLU A 265 -5.51 -28.09 -17.57
CA GLU A 265 -6.71 -28.18 -18.41
C GLU A 265 -7.07 -26.85 -19.08
N LEU A 266 -6.94 -25.72 -18.36
CA LEU A 266 -7.12 -24.39 -18.93
C LEU A 266 -6.09 -24.08 -20.04
N SER A 267 -4.83 -24.52 -19.86
CA SER A 267 -3.79 -24.41 -20.88
C SER A 267 -4.09 -25.23 -22.13
N ASN A 268 -4.73 -26.39 -22.00
CA ASN A 268 -5.00 -27.30 -23.12
C ASN A 268 -6.29 -26.94 -23.89
N GLY A 269 -7.21 -26.19 -23.27
CA GLY A 269 -8.50 -25.82 -23.86
C GLY A 269 -8.50 -24.55 -24.72
N SER A 270 -7.39 -23.82 -24.80
CA SER A 270 -7.33 -22.53 -25.51
C SER A 270 -6.04 -22.41 -26.33
N PRO A 271 -6.04 -22.75 -27.64
CA PRO A 271 -4.83 -22.78 -28.46
C PRO A 271 -4.19 -21.40 -28.70
N ASN A 272 -4.82 -20.30 -28.24
CA ASN A 272 -4.32 -18.93 -28.37
C ASN A 272 -3.98 -18.25 -27.03
N MET A 273 -4.11 -18.92 -25.88
CA MET A 273 -3.58 -18.38 -24.63
C MET A 273 -2.09 -18.70 -24.51
N ARG A 274 -1.23 -17.85 -25.08
CA ARG A 274 0.18 -17.80 -24.68
C ARG A 274 0.26 -17.19 -23.28
N PHE A 275 0.14 -18.01 -22.24
CA PHE A 275 0.84 -17.69 -21.00
C PHE A 275 2.31 -17.53 -21.37
N SER A 276 2.82 -16.30 -21.35
CA SER A 276 4.22 -16.04 -21.66
C SER A 276 5.08 -16.94 -20.77
N ALA A 277 5.96 -17.69 -21.41
CA ALA A 277 6.86 -18.66 -20.83
C ALA A 277 7.93 -18.01 -19.92
N THR A 278 7.51 -17.48 -18.77
CA THR A 278 8.38 -16.91 -17.74
C THR A 278 7.98 -17.34 -16.32
N LEU A 279 7.21 -18.41 -16.19
CA LEU A 279 7.17 -19.20 -14.97
C LEU A 279 8.24 -20.29 -15.08
N ASN A 280 9.51 -19.86 -15.07
CA ASN A 280 10.64 -20.77 -15.07
C ASN A 280 10.76 -21.36 -13.65
N PHE A 281 10.12 -22.51 -13.44
CA PHE A 281 10.14 -23.31 -12.22
C PHE A 281 11.32 -24.29 -12.18
N GLU A 282 12.39 -24.05 -12.94
CA GLU A 282 13.62 -24.84 -12.85
C GLU A 282 14.38 -24.45 -11.57
N GLY A 283 14.02 -25.11 -10.48
CA GLY A 283 14.67 -24.97 -9.19
C GLY A 283 13.83 -25.39 -7.97
N PHE A 284 12.86 -26.30 -8.14
CA PHE A 284 12.14 -26.96 -7.04
C PHE A 284 12.53 -28.42 -6.93
#